data_AF-A0A8C8UGA7-F1
#
_entry.id   AF-A0A8C8UGA7-F1
#
_cell.length_a   1.000
_cell.length_b   1.000
_cell.length_c   1.000
_cell.angle_alpha   90.00
_cell.angle_beta   90.00
_cell.angle_gamma   90.00
#
_symmetry.space_group_name_H-M   'P 1'
#
loop_
_entity.id
_entity.type
_entity.pdbx_description
1 polymer ?
#
loop_
_entity_poly.entity_id
_entity_poly.type
_entity_poly.pdbx_seq_one_letter_code
_entity_poly.pdbx_strand_id
1 'polypeptide(L)'
;MVRTIRNSQSWSLEPLGATAPPTLKQLARQRLLREEDLTLSILEDLPVGLLPEMFEEAFNDRRTNILRAMVSAWPFPGLSAGALIKDSDLETLKALLAGLDVLITDKVHPRRSNLRVLDLMDVDHDFWSNRAGTHEGDCSPQAEGQEQPVEISPNSAVKKRIKVPEEPLADPVNH
;
A
#
# COMPACT_ATOMS: atom_id res chain seq x y z
N MET A 1 -75.08 2.37 -3.05
CA MET A 1 -74.10 3.23 -3.75
C MET A 1 -73.01 3.61 -2.74
N VAL A 2 -72.00 2.75 -2.57
CA VAL A 2 -70.96 2.91 -1.55
C VAL A 2 -69.66 3.21 -2.27
N ARG A 3 -69.09 4.38 -2.00
CA ARG A 3 -67.83 4.86 -2.59
C ARG A 3 -66.68 4.17 -1.86
N THR A 4 -65.81 3.50 -2.62
CA THR A 4 -64.53 2.99 -2.09
C THR A 4 -63.42 3.91 -2.58
N ILE A 5 -62.86 4.70 -1.68
CA ILE A 5 -61.64 5.48 -1.93
C ILE A 5 -60.46 4.50 -1.88
N ARG A 6 -59.86 4.20 -3.03
CA ARG A 6 -58.57 3.51 -3.09
C ARG A 6 -57.47 4.56 -3.02
N ASN A 7 -57.03 4.89 -1.81
CA ASN A 7 -55.80 5.65 -1.61
C ASN A 7 -54.62 4.66 -1.68
N SER A 8 -54.04 4.48 -2.87
CA SER A 8 -52.75 3.79 -3.03
C SER A 8 -51.64 4.83 -2.97
N GLN A 9 -51.24 5.23 -1.77
CA GLN A 9 -49.90 5.76 -1.57
C GLN A 9 -48.97 4.58 -1.27
N SER A 10 -48.33 4.10 -2.32
CA SER A 10 -47.13 3.26 -2.21
C SER A 10 -46.01 4.16 -1.70
N TRP A 11 -45.65 4.02 -0.43
CA TRP A 11 -44.40 4.60 0.06
C TRP A 11 -43.29 3.73 -0.53
N SER A 12 -42.76 4.17 -1.68
CA SER A 12 -41.48 3.68 -2.15
C SER A 12 -40.44 4.20 -1.17
N LEU A 13 -39.94 3.31 -0.32
CA LEU A 13 -38.72 3.55 0.44
C LEU A 13 -37.58 3.57 -0.58
N GLU A 14 -37.30 4.74 -1.16
CA GLU A 14 -36.03 5.02 -1.82
C GLU A 14 -34.92 4.76 -0.80
N PRO A 15 -33.94 3.88 -1.08
CA PRO A 15 -32.79 3.70 -0.21
C PRO A 15 -32.00 5.01 -0.16
N LEU A 16 -32.26 5.82 0.88
CA LEU A 16 -31.46 6.99 1.19
C LEU A 16 -30.00 6.52 1.29
N GLY A 17 -29.17 6.97 0.35
CA GLY A 17 -27.84 6.43 0.08
C GLY A 17 -27.04 6.12 1.34
N ALA A 18 -27.05 4.85 1.74
CA ALA A 18 -26.22 4.35 2.83
C ALA A 18 -24.79 4.26 2.30
N THR A 19 -24.10 5.40 2.32
CA THR A 19 -22.67 5.44 2.06
C THR A 19 -21.99 4.67 3.18
N ALA A 20 -21.32 3.57 2.84
CA ALA A 20 -20.53 2.83 3.82
C ALA A 20 -19.54 3.80 4.51
N PRO A 21 -19.31 3.65 5.82
CA PRO A 21 -18.37 4.51 6.52
C PRO A 21 -16.97 4.41 5.86
N PRO A 22 -16.20 5.51 5.82
CA PRO A 22 -14.89 5.52 5.20
C PRO A 22 -13.98 4.48 5.85
N THR A 23 -13.18 3.81 5.03
CA THR A 23 -12.21 2.83 5.51
C THR A 23 -11.10 3.50 6.32
N LEU A 24 -10.43 2.75 7.20
CA LEU A 24 -9.26 3.24 7.93
C LEU A 24 -8.18 3.77 6.97
N LYS A 25 -8.00 3.11 5.82
CA LYS A 25 -7.06 3.53 4.77
C LYS A 25 -7.40 4.93 4.23
N GLN A 26 -8.67 5.18 3.90
CA GLN A 26 -9.13 6.49 3.43
C GLN A 26 -8.96 7.58 4.51
N LEU A 27 -9.34 7.28 5.75
CA LEU A 27 -9.17 8.22 6.87
C LEU A 27 -7.70 8.57 7.10
N ALA A 28 -6.81 7.58 7.02
CA ALA A 28 -5.38 7.80 7.14
C ALA A 28 -4.86 8.74 6.04
N ARG A 29 -5.23 8.52 4.78
CA ARG A 29 -4.82 9.42 3.67
C ARG A 29 -5.33 10.83 3.86
N GLN A 30 -6.62 10.98 4.17
CA GLN A 30 -7.23 12.30 4.40
C GLN A 30 -6.56 13.06 5.54
N ARG A 31 -6.22 12.36 6.63
CA ARG A 31 -5.53 12.98 7.76
C ARG A 31 -4.13 13.43 7.38
N LEU A 32 -3.39 12.59 6.66
CA LEU A 32 -2.02 12.88 6.25
C LEU A 32 -1.98 14.03 5.24
N LEU A 33 -2.82 14.02 4.21
CA LEU A 33 -2.88 15.13 3.25
C LEU A 33 -3.32 16.48 3.86
N ARG A 34 -4.02 16.44 5.00
CA ARG A 34 -4.38 17.63 5.78
C ARG A 34 -3.24 18.12 6.67
N GLU A 35 -2.48 17.21 7.28
CA GLU A 35 -1.39 17.52 8.21
C GLU A 35 -0.04 17.30 7.52
N GLU A 36 0.41 18.36 6.84
CA GLU A 36 1.61 18.33 6.01
C GLU A 36 2.88 18.03 6.83
N ASP A 37 3.07 18.71 7.96
CA ASP A 37 4.20 18.52 8.87
C ASP A 37 4.28 17.09 9.41
N LEU A 38 3.14 16.53 9.83
CA LEU A 38 3.01 15.13 10.22
C LEU A 38 3.43 14.21 9.07
N THR A 39 2.89 14.46 7.87
CA THR A 39 3.15 13.62 6.70
C THR A 39 4.61 13.62 6.31
N LEU A 40 5.25 14.79 6.25
CA LEU A 40 6.66 14.91 5.93
C LEU A 40 7.54 14.19 6.97
N SER A 41 7.17 14.24 8.24
CA SER A 41 7.90 13.57 9.34
C SER A 41 7.84 12.04 9.25
N ILE A 42 6.70 11.48 8.82
CA ILE A 42 6.49 10.02 8.79
C ILE A 42 6.59 9.41 7.39
N LEU A 43 6.91 10.21 6.36
CA LEU A 43 6.79 9.79 4.98
C LEU A 43 7.66 8.57 4.66
N GLU A 44 8.89 8.57 5.17
CA GLU A 44 9.80 7.43 5.01
C GLU A 44 9.30 6.19 5.73
N ASP A 45 8.47 6.31 6.77
CA ASP A 45 7.95 5.16 7.52
C ASP A 45 6.59 4.66 7.03
N LEU A 46 5.96 5.40 6.12
CA LEU A 46 4.61 5.10 5.63
C LEU A 46 4.53 3.73 4.93
N PRO A 47 3.42 2.99 5.09
CA PRO A 47 3.20 1.76 4.35
C PRO A 47 3.19 2.00 2.84
N VAL A 48 3.95 1.19 2.09
CA VAL A 48 4.07 1.33 0.63
C VAL A 48 2.73 1.22 -0.11
N GLY A 49 1.78 0.46 0.41
CA GLY A 49 0.44 0.33 -0.16
C GLY A 49 -0.45 1.57 -0.02
N LEU A 50 -0.01 2.58 0.74
CA LEU A 50 -0.70 3.87 0.89
C LEU A 50 -0.18 4.93 -0.09
N LEU A 51 1.09 4.81 -0.53
CA LEU A 51 1.79 5.83 -1.30
C LEU A 51 1.19 6.10 -2.69
N PRO A 52 0.80 5.09 -3.50
CA PRO A 52 0.17 5.35 -4.81
C PRO A 52 -1.11 6.17 -4.71
N GLU A 53 -2.05 5.71 -3.86
CA GLU A 53 -3.34 6.38 -3.69
C GLU A 53 -3.18 7.76 -3.05
N MET A 54 -2.26 7.91 -2.10
CA MET A 54 -1.95 9.20 -1.50
C MET A 54 -1.29 10.15 -2.51
N PHE A 55 -0.46 9.64 -3.41
CA PHE A 55 0.24 10.45 -4.39
C PHE A 55 -0.75 11.03 -5.41
N GLU A 56 -1.66 10.19 -5.90
CA GLU A 56 -2.74 10.62 -6.78
C GLU A 56 -3.65 11.65 -6.10
N GLU A 57 -4.07 11.41 -4.86
CA GLU A 57 -4.86 12.37 -4.09
C GLU A 57 -4.09 13.68 -3.85
N ALA A 58 -2.81 13.61 -3.47
CA ALA A 58 -1.95 14.79 -3.31
C ALA A 58 -1.80 15.59 -4.61
N PHE A 59 -1.72 14.88 -5.75
CA PHE A 59 -1.62 15.46 -7.09
C PHE A 59 -2.90 16.21 -7.45
N ASN A 60 -4.06 15.55 -7.31
CA ASN A 60 -5.36 16.14 -7.58
C ASN A 60 -5.67 17.32 -6.65
N ASP A 61 -5.27 17.23 -5.38
CA ASP A 61 -5.43 18.28 -4.37
C ASP A 61 -4.33 19.36 -4.40
N ARG A 62 -3.35 19.25 -5.31
CA ARG A 62 -2.26 20.22 -5.51
C ARG A 62 -1.43 20.43 -4.24
N ARG A 63 -1.19 19.36 -3.48
CA ARG A 63 -0.35 19.33 -2.28
C ARG A 63 1.14 19.29 -2.66
N THR A 64 1.64 20.38 -3.21
CA THR A 64 2.97 20.47 -3.83
C THR A 64 4.13 20.07 -2.92
N ASN A 65 4.10 20.45 -1.63
CA ASN A 65 5.17 20.08 -0.69
C ASN A 65 5.18 18.57 -0.39
N ILE A 66 4.00 17.98 -0.17
CA ILE A 66 3.84 16.54 0.04
C ILE A 66 4.28 15.79 -1.23
N LEU A 67 3.81 16.21 -2.41
CA LEU A 67 4.19 15.62 -3.69
C LEU A 67 5.71 15.61 -3.89
N ARG A 68 6.37 16.75 -3.67
CA ARG A 68 7.83 16.87 -3.79
C ARG A 68 8.53 15.84 -2.91
N ALA A 69 8.12 15.75 -1.65
CA ALA A 69 8.70 14.81 -0.70
C ALA A 69 8.44 13.35 -1.09
N MET A 70 7.22 13.03 -1.54
CA MET A 70 6.85 11.71 -2.02
C MET A 70 7.71 11.28 -3.20
N VAL A 71 7.92 12.15 -4.18
CA VAL A 71 8.77 11.88 -5.35
C VAL A 71 10.23 11.69 -4.93
N SER A 72 10.74 12.48 -3.97
CA SER A 72 12.11 12.30 -3.46
C SER A 72 12.31 10.99 -2.70
N ALA A 73 11.26 10.48 -2.03
CA ALA A 73 11.30 9.24 -1.27
C ALA A 73 10.58 8.07 -1.97
N TRP A 74 10.44 8.15 -3.30
CA TRP A 74 9.55 7.29 -4.05
C TRP A 74 10.00 5.81 -4.02
N PRO A 75 9.20 4.89 -3.46
CA PRO A 75 9.66 3.52 -3.17
C PRO A 75 9.60 2.58 -4.37
N PHE A 76 9.08 3.07 -5.50
CA PHE A 76 8.80 2.25 -6.66
C PHE A 76 9.82 2.51 -7.78
N PRO A 77 10.23 1.47 -8.54
CA PRO A 77 11.15 1.59 -9.66
C PRO A 77 10.70 2.50 -10.79
N GLY A 78 9.40 2.77 -10.90
CA GLY A 78 8.86 3.62 -11.95
C GLY A 78 7.89 4.66 -11.41
N LEU A 79 7.82 5.78 -12.12
CA LEU A 79 6.82 6.82 -11.95
C LEU A 79 6.31 7.22 -13.34
N SER A 80 5.01 7.03 -13.60
CA SER A 80 4.38 7.58 -14.79
C SER A 80 4.04 9.04 -14.55
N ALA A 81 4.81 9.93 -15.19
CA ALA A 81 4.58 11.36 -15.18
C ALA A 81 3.86 11.85 -16.45
N GLY A 82 3.80 11.05 -17.52
CA GLY A 82 3.12 11.43 -18.76
C GLY A 82 1.66 11.79 -18.56
N ALA A 83 0.90 10.90 -17.91
CA ALA A 83 -0.49 11.15 -17.54
C ALA A 83 -0.64 12.35 -16.59
N LEU A 84 0.28 12.49 -15.63
CA LEU A 84 0.27 13.61 -14.68
C LEU A 84 0.49 14.95 -15.38
N ILE A 85 1.46 15.04 -16.29
CA ILE A 85 1.79 16.30 -16.98
C ILE A 85 0.57 16.87 -17.71
N LYS A 86 -0.24 16.01 -18.32
CA LYS A 86 -1.42 16.38 -19.10
C LYS A 86 -2.49 17.10 -18.25
N ASP A 87 -2.70 16.64 -17.03
CA ASP A 87 -3.75 17.15 -16.13
C ASP A 87 -3.20 18.08 -15.03
N SER A 88 -1.87 18.25 -14.96
CA SER A 88 -1.20 19.08 -13.96
C SER A 88 -1.32 20.58 -14.22
N ASP A 89 -1.35 21.35 -13.13
CA ASP A 89 -0.95 22.76 -13.19
C ASP A 89 0.56 22.94 -13.07
N LEU A 90 1.02 24.16 -13.36
CA LEU A 90 2.43 24.52 -13.35
C LEU A 90 3.11 24.29 -11.99
N GLU A 91 2.44 24.57 -10.87
CA GLU A 91 3.03 24.42 -9.54
C GLU A 91 3.14 22.95 -9.14
N THR A 92 2.13 22.15 -9.50
CA THR A 92 2.14 20.70 -9.34
C THR A 92 3.26 20.06 -10.17
N LEU A 93 3.44 20.49 -11.42
CA LEU A 93 4.54 20.02 -12.27
C LEU A 93 5.91 20.43 -11.71
N LYS A 94 6.08 21.69 -11.28
CA LYS A 94 7.31 22.16 -10.62
C LYS A 94 7.62 21.34 -9.37
N ALA A 95 6.62 20.97 -8.58
CA ALA A 95 6.80 20.17 -7.39
C ALA A 95 7.32 18.76 -7.72
N LEU A 96 6.74 18.13 -8.74
CA LEU A 96 7.19 16.82 -9.23
C LEU A 96 8.65 16.89 -9.69
N LEU A 97 8.98 17.86 -10.53
CA LEU A 97 10.35 18.08 -11.02
C LEU A 97 11.33 18.39 -9.89
N ALA A 98 10.93 19.19 -8.89
CA ALA A 98 11.75 19.47 -7.72
C ALA A 98 12.00 18.21 -6.88
N GLY A 99 11.03 17.31 -6.77
CA GLY A 99 11.21 16.04 -6.07
C GLY A 99 12.21 15.12 -6.79
N LEU A 100 12.16 15.09 -8.12
CA LEU A 100 13.14 14.38 -8.95
C LEU A 100 14.54 15.00 -8.82
N ASP A 101 14.63 16.33 -8.81
CA ASP A 101 15.90 17.03 -8.63
C ASP A 101 16.55 16.68 -7.28
N VAL A 102 15.76 16.65 -6.20
CA VAL A 102 16.23 16.20 -4.88
C VAL A 102 16.70 14.75 -4.95
N LEU A 103 15.92 13.86 -5.56
CA LEU A 103 16.28 12.44 -5.68
C LEU A 103 17.62 12.23 -6.41
N ILE A 104 17.88 13.01 -7.47
CA ILE A 104 19.09 12.88 -8.30
C ILE A 104 20.29 13.57 -7.66
N THR A 105 20.07 14.72 -7.02
CA THR A 105 21.13 15.59 -6.52
C THR A 105 21.56 15.22 -5.09
N ASP A 106 20.66 14.67 -4.28
CA ASP A 106 20.98 14.39 -2.87
C ASP A 106 21.87 13.15 -2.71
N LYS A 107 22.98 13.33 -1.99
CA LYS A 107 23.88 12.23 -1.62
C LYS A 107 23.26 11.35 -0.52
N VAL A 108 22.28 11.88 0.20
CA VAL A 108 21.50 11.16 1.21
C VAL A 108 20.21 10.69 0.56
N HIS A 109 20.28 9.59 -0.19
CA HIS A 109 19.07 8.98 -0.73
C HIS A 109 18.18 8.53 0.44
N PRO A 110 16.88 8.86 0.43
CA PRO A 110 15.94 8.29 1.39
C PRO A 110 16.08 6.78 1.37
N ARG A 111 16.05 6.13 2.54
CA ARG A 111 16.39 4.69 2.65
C ARG A 111 15.52 3.80 1.76
N ARG A 112 14.33 4.29 1.44
CA ARG A 112 13.31 3.57 0.68
C ARG A 112 13.22 3.98 -0.78
N SER A 113 13.96 4.98 -1.28
CA SER A 113 13.82 5.41 -2.67
C SER A 113 14.36 4.36 -3.66
N ASN A 114 13.59 4.08 -4.72
CA ASN A 114 13.97 3.09 -5.73
C ASN A 114 13.64 3.56 -7.15
N LEU A 115 13.30 4.83 -7.36
CA LEU A 115 12.90 5.32 -8.68
C LEU A 115 14.07 5.23 -9.69
N ARG A 116 13.82 4.54 -10.80
CA ARG A 116 14.78 4.27 -11.88
C ARG A 116 14.27 4.71 -13.25
N VAL A 117 12.96 4.60 -13.45
CA VAL A 117 12.30 4.88 -14.73
C VAL A 117 11.29 5.99 -14.53
N LEU A 118 11.47 7.10 -15.25
CA LEU A 118 10.44 8.12 -15.40
C LEU A 118 9.76 7.89 -16.73
N ASP A 119 8.50 7.47 -16.70
CA ASP A 119 7.71 7.30 -17.91
C ASP A 119 6.95 8.59 -18.22
N LEU A 120 7.24 9.20 -19.38
CA LEU A 120 6.62 10.44 -19.84
C LEU A 120 5.50 10.16 -20.86
N MET A 121 5.23 8.90 -21.16
CA MET A 121 4.20 8.53 -22.12
C MET A 121 2.80 8.73 -21.51
N ASP A 122 1.90 9.31 -22.30
CA ASP A 122 0.47 9.44 -22.00
C ASP A 122 -0.23 8.09 -22.28
N VAL A 123 0.19 7.05 -21.56
CA VAL A 123 -0.51 5.75 -21.58
C VAL A 123 -1.36 5.68 -20.32
N ASP A 124 -2.63 5.38 -20.56
CA ASP A 124 -3.73 5.36 -19.59
C ASP A 124 -3.39 4.57 -18.31
N HIS A 125 -4.15 4.88 -17.25
CA HIS A 125 -4.14 4.50 -15.83
C HIS A 125 -3.59 3.13 -15.35
N ASP A 126 -3.16 2.23 -16.23
CA ASP A 126 -2.69 0.86 -15.96
C ASP A 126 -1.40 0.79 -15.14
N PHE A 127 -0.62 1.88 -15.10
CA PHE A 127 0.64 1.93 -14.33
C PHE A 127 0.42 1.71 -12.82
N TRP A 128 -0.69 2.23 -12.29
CA TRP A 128 -0.99 2.16 -10.85
C TRP A 128 -1.80 0.91 -10.48
N SER A 129 -2.69 0.49 -11.37
CA SER A 129 -3.62 -0.62 -11.16
C SER A 129 -2.92 -1.99 -11.10
N ASN A 130 -1.77 -2.18 -11.76
CA ASN A 130 -1.10 -3.50 -11.77
C ASN A 130 -0.34 -3.84 -10.48
N ARG A 131 -0.14 -2.87 -9.58
CA ARG A 131 0.73 -3.03 -8.41
C ARG A 131 -0.01 -3.19 -7.09
N ALA A 132 -1.31 -2.88 -7.07
CA ALA A 132 -2.20 -3.26 -5.99
C ALA A 132 -2.52 -4.75 -6.16
N GLY A 133 -1.65 -5.60 -5.61
CA GLY A 133 -1.63 -7.03 -5.89
C GLY A 133 -3.01 -7.68 -6.00
N THR A 134 -3.24 -8.33 -7.13
CA THR A 134 -4.11 -9.51 -7.20
C THR A 134 -3.43 -10.61 -6.38
N HIS A 135 -3.52 -10.52 -5.06
CA HIS A 135 -3.45 -11.70 -4.22
C HIS A 135 -4.85 -12.29 -4.22
N GLU A 136 -5.30 -12.78 -5.38
CA GLU A 136 -6.34 -13.80 -5.43
C GLU A 136 -5.75 -14.97 -4.65
N GLY A 137 -6.11 -15.03 -3.37
CA GLY A 137 -5.83 -16.20 -2.56
C GLY A 137 -6.44 -17.37 -3.30
N ASP A 138 -5.60 -18.32 -3.68
CA ASP A 138 -6.03 -19.64 -4.06
C ASP A 138 -7.00 -20.15 -2.99
N CYS A 139 -8.28 -20.16 -3.33
CA CYS A 139 -9.28 -20.90 -2.59
C CYS A 139 -8.86 -22.37 -2.68
N SER A 140 -8.13 -22.83 -1.67
CA SER A 140 -7.98 -24.25 -1.41
C SER A 140 -9.38 -24.82 -1.20
N PRO A 141 -9.85 -25.76 -2.04
CA PRO A 141 -11.16 -26.36 -1.83
C PRO A 141 -11.11 -27.16 -0.53
N GLN A 142 -11.91 -26.69 0.42
CA GLN A 142 -12.22 -27.36 1.66
C GLN A 142 -12.76 -28.76 1.33
N ALA A 143 -12.00 -29.78 1.72
CA ALA A 143 -12.44 -31.16 1.71
C ALA A 143 -13.55 -31.34 2.74
N GLU A 144 -14.75 -31.66 2.26
CA GLU A 144 -15.87 -32.05 3.10
C GLU A 144 -15.79 -33.56 3.45
N GLY A 145 -15.74 -33.85 4.74
CA GLY A 145 -16.67 -34.79 5.37
C GLY A 145 -16.48 -36.31 5.20
N GLN A 146 -15.89 -36.91 6.24
CA GLN A 146 -16.34 -38.13 6.95
C GLN A 146 -16.19 -39.51 6.28
N GLU A 147 -15.31 -40.34 6.83
CA GLU A 147 -15.69 -41.58 7.55
C GLU A 147 -14.48 -42.12 8.36
N GLN A 148 -14.72 -42.47 9.62
CA GLN A 148 -13.86 -43.32 10.46
C GLN A 148 -14.40 -44.75 10.37
N PRO A 149 -13.61 -45.84 10.48
CA PRO A 149 -12.97 -46.20 11.76
C PRO A 149 -11.65 -47.01 11.71
N VAL A 150 -10.82 -46.79 12.76
CA VAL A 150 -9.97 -47.81 13.45
C VAL A 150 -8.80 -48.37 12.60
N GLU A 151 -7.53 -48.32 13.02
CA GLU A 151 -6.94 -49.23 14.01
C GLU A 151 -5.42 -48.92 14.20
N ILE A 152 -4.94 -49.12 15.44
CA ILE A 152 -3.56 -49.39 15.92
C ILE A 152 -2.43 -48.35 15.71
N SER A 153 -2.03 -47.71 16.83
CA SER A 153 -0.66 -47.16 17.01
C SER A 153 0.37 -48.29 17.23
N PRO A 154 1.61 -48.12 16.75
CA PRO A 154 2.69 -48.01 17.74
C PRO A 154 3.80 -47.01 17.39
N ASN A 155 4.00 -46.06 18.29
CA ASN A 155 5.25 -45.71 18.97
C ASN A 155 6.60 -46.13 18.31
N SER A 156 7.47 -45.18 17.98
CA SER A 156 8.88 -45.27 18.41
C SER A 156 9.59 -43.91 18.39
N ALA A 157 10.20 -43.59 19.52
CA ALA A 157 11.06 -42.44 19.73
C ALA A 157 12.41 -42.63 19.02
N VAL A 158 12.96 -41.58 18.39
CA VAL A 158 14.42 -41.37 18.36
C VAL A 158 14.76 -39.88 18.52
N LYS A 159 15.72 -39.67 19.43
CA LYS A 159 16.20 -38.43 20.00
C LYS A 159 17.20 -37.70 19.07
N LYS A 160 17.09 -36.37 19.09
CA LYS A 160 18.13 -35.30 19.15
C LYS A 160 19.53 -35.58 18.59
N ARG A 161 20.08 -34.58 17.87
CA ARG A 161 21.37 -33.97 18.26
C ARG A 161 21.57 -32.56 17.68
N ILE A 162 21.55 -31.55 18.56
CA ILE A 162 22.13 -30.21 18.32
C ILE A 162 23.62 -30.32 18.66
N LYS A 163 24.50 -29.71 17.84
CA LYS A 163 25.94 -29.67 18.12
C LYS A 163 26.56 -28.34 17.70
N VAL A 164 26.92 -27.57 18.73
CA VAL A 164 27.88 -26.47 18.88
C VAL A 164 28.30 -26.59 20.38
N PRO A 165 29.49 -26.21 20.88
CA PRO A 165 30.63 -25.44 20.34
C PRO A 165 31.99 -26.17 20.50
N GLU A 166 33.11 -25.53 20.16
CA GLU A 166 34.16 -25.30 21.18
C GLU A 166 35.20 -24.27 20.70
N GLU A 167 35.36 -23.24 21.52
CA GLU A 167 36.53 -22.38 21.66
C GLU A 167 37.42 -22.99 22.76
N PRO A 168 38.75 -22.82 22.72
CA PRO A 168 39.40 -22.44 23.98
C PRO A 168 40.51 -21.41 23.85
N LEU A 169 40.60 -20.58 24.90
CA LEU A 169 41.54 -19.49 25.15
C LEU A 169 42.69 -19.95 26.09
N ALA A 170 43.83 -19.25 25.94
CA ALA A 170 44.99 -19.08 26.85
C ALA A 170 46.12 -20.12 26.75
N ASP A 171 47.42 -19.78 26.82
CA ASP A 171 48.23 -18.56 26.71
C ASP A 171 49.73 -19.00 26.72
N PRO A 172 50.73 -18.12 26.46
CA PRO A 172 52.07 -18.49 25.98
C PRO A 172 53.10 -18.79 27.09
N VAL A 173 54.25 -19.40 26.74
CA VAL A 173 55.62 -19.07 27.23
C VAL A 173 56.70 -20.04 26.68
N ASN A 174 57.92 -19.48 26.52
CA ASN A 174 59.26 -20.04 26.26
C ASN A 174 59.71 -20.08 24.78
N HIS A 175 60.87 -19.55 24.38
CA HIS A 175 62.10 -19.13 25.07
C HIS A 175 62.72 -17.92 24.37
#